data_AF-A0A6J6EAT5-F1
#
_entry.id   AF-A0A6J6EAT5-F1
#
_cell.length_a   1.000
_cell.length_b   1.000
_cell.length_c   1.000
_cell.angle_alpha   90.00
_cell.angle_beta   90.00
_cell.angle_gamma   90.00
#
_symmetry.space_group_name_H-M   'P 1'
#
loop_
_entity.id
_entity.type
_entity.pdbx_description
1 polymer ?
#
loop_
_entity_poly.entity_id
_entity_poly.type
_entity_poly.pdbx_seq_one_letter_code
_entity_poly.pdbx_strand_id
1 'polypeptide(L)' 'MQVPDDSILIGIDEMTALVKGSGEDEWKVHGRANVHLLKGLPPRQLSHGDRIALL' A
#
# COMPACT_ATOMS: atom_id res chain seq x y z
N MET A 1 -5.70 10.49 -15.49
CA MET A 1 -5.85 10.71 -14.03
C MET A 1 -4.65 11.54 -13.59
N GLN A 2 -4.84 12.77 -13.12
CA GLN A 2 -3.73 13.57 -12.57
C GLN A 2 -3.65 13.32 -11.07
N VAL A 3 -2.57 12.68 -10.64
CA VAL A 3 -2.20 12.53 -9.23
C VAL A 3 -1.05 13.51 -8.98
N PRO A 4 -1.03 14.29 -7.89
CA PRO A 4 0.08 15.17 -7.54
C PRO A 4 1.42 14.41 -7.49
N ASP A 5 2.54 15.10 -7.72
CA ASP A 5 3.87 14.46 -7.76
C ASP A 5 4.42 14.09 -6.38
N ASP A 6 3.94 14.78 -5.34
CA ASP A 6 4.22 14.52 -3.93
C ASP A 6 3.25 13.52 -3.27
N SER A 7 2.49 12.78 -4.10
CA SER A 7 1.49 11.83 -3.63
C SER A 7 1.82 10.39 -4.05
N ILE A 8 1.44 9.44 -3.20
CA ILE A 8 1.54 8.01 -3.49
C ILE A 8 0.18 7.51 -4.01
N LEU A 9 0.18 6.79 -5.13
CA LEU A 9 -1.01 6.13 -5.67
C LEU A 9 -0.94 4.62 -5.38
N ILE A 10 -1.97 4.10 -4.74
CA ILE A 10 -2.09 2.70 -4.35
C ILE A 10 -3.37 2.12 -4.93
N GLY A 11 -3.26 0.96 -5.57
CA GLY A 11 -4.40 0.10 -5.90
C GLY A 11 -4.53 -1.00 -4.85
N ILE A 12 -5.74 -1.32 -4.40
CA ILE A 12 -6.00 -2.41 -3.46
C ILE A 12 -7.00 -3.35 -4.12
N ASP A 13 -6.60 -4.61 -4.30
CA ASP A 13 -7.49 -5.64 -4.84
C ASP A 13 -8.63 -5.96 -3.86
N GLU A 14 -9.69 -6.59 -4.37
CA GLU A 14 -10.81 -7.03 -3.53
C GLU A 14 -10.35 -7.95 -2.39
N MET A 15 -11.13 -7.97 -1.30
CA MET A 15 -10.85 -8.78 -0.11
C MET A 15 -9.44 -8.56 0.47
N THR A 16 -8.89 -7.35 0.29
CA THR A 16 -7.57 -6.94 0.73
C THR A 16 -7.64 -5.57 1.39
N ALA A 17 -6.79 -5.33 2.38
CA ALA A 17 -6.71 -4.10 3.15
C ALA A 17 -5.24 -3.75 3.43
N LEU A 18 -4.96 -2.46 3.51
CA LEU A 18 -3.71 -1.92 3.99
C LEU A 18 -3.96 -1.20 5.31
N VAL A 19 -3.35 -1.66 6.39
CA VAL A 19 -3.67 -1.21 7.76
C VAL A 19 -2.43 -0.67 8.44
N LYS A 20 -2.52 0.51 9.05
CA LYS A 20 -1.53 1.02 10.00
C LYS A 20 -2.09 0.91 11.41
N GLY A 21 -1.49 0.05 12.22
CA GLY A 21 -1.87 -0.10 13.62
C GLY A 21 -1.59 1.17 14.43
N SER A 22 -2.33 1.39 15.50
CA SER A 22 -2.03 2.47 16.44
C SER A 22 -0.64 2.26 17.04
N GLY A 23 0.24 3.26 16.92
CA GLY A 23 1.62 3.19 17.38
C GLY A 23 2.57 2.40 16.48
N GLU A 24 2.12 1.90 15.32
CA GLU A 24 3.01 1.32 14.31
C GLU A 24 3.49 2.39 13.32
N ASP A 25 4.73 2.28 12.86
CA ASP A 25 5.31 3.19 11.86
C ASP A 25 5.03 2.74 10.41
N GLU A 26 4.80 1.43 10.22
CA GLU A 26 4.59 0.81 8.92
C GLU A 26 3.14 0.37 8.72
N TRP A 27 2.72 0.34 7.46
CA TRP A 27 1.48 -0.27 7.02
C TRP A 27 1.70 -1.75 6.73
N LYS A 28 0.71 -2.58 7.07
CA LYS A 28 0.71 -4.03 6.79
C LYS A 28 -0.44 -4.41 5.88
N VAL A 29 -0.15 -5.30 4.92
CA VAL A 29 -1.18 -5.87 4.03
C VAL A 29 -1.91 -7.03 4.73
N HIS A 30 -3.24 -6.99 4.67
CA HIS A 30 -4.15 -8.03 5.14
C HIS A 30 -5.09 -8.45 4.01
N GLY A 31 -5.52 -9.72 3.97
CA GLY A 31 -6.42 -10.23 2.95
C GLY A 31 -5.83 -11.31 2.05
N ARG A 32 -6.44 -11.51 0.87
CA ARG A 32 -6.19 -12.67 -0.02
C ARG A 32 -5.56 -12.33 -1.36
N ALA A 33 -5.50 -11.05 -1.73
CA ALA A 33 -4.91 -10.58 -2.97
C ALA A 33 -3.81 -9.54 -2.67
N ASN A 34 -3.56 -8.60 -3.59
CA ASN A 34 -2.39 -7.73 -3.54
C ASN A 34 -2.75 -6.25 -3.32
N VAL A 35 -1.75 -5.51 -2.83
CA VAL A 35 -1.69 -4.05 -2.86
C VAL A 35 -0.64 -3.64 -3.90
N HIS A 36 -1.01 -2.72 -4.78
CA HIS A 36 -0.20 -2.28 -5.92
C HIS A 36 0.32 -0.86 -5.68
N LEU A 37 1.63 -0.66 -5.72
CA LEU A 37 2.23 0.67 -5.75
C LEU A 37 2.31 1.15 -7.20
N LEU A 38 1.59 2.22 -7.51
CA LEU A 38 1.37 2.68 -8.89
C LEU A 38 2.10 4.00 -9.18
N LYS A 39 2.25 4.89 -8.19
CA LYS A 39 2.99 6.17 -8.29
C LYS A 39 3.59 6.56 -6.94
N GLY A 40 4.68 7.32 -6.95
CA GLY A 40 5.29 7.94 -5.76
C GLY A 40 6.37 7.08 -5.09
N LEU A 41 6.39 5.78 -5.39
CA LEU A 41 7.40 4.81 -4.96
C LEU A 41 7.73 3.85 -6.12
N PRO A 42 8.84 3.09 -6.05
CA PRO A 42 9.13 2.05 -7.03
C PRO A 42 7.94 1.10 -7.21
N PRO A 43 7.47 0.86 -8.45
CA PRO A 43 6.34 -0.02 -8.70
C PRO A 43 6.60 -1.43 -8.17
N ARG A 44 5.66 -1.94 -7.38
CA ARG A 44 5.68 -3.32 -6.85
C ARG A 44 4.31 -3.72 -6.33
N GLN A 45 4.15 -5.04 -6.15
CA GLN A 45 2.99 -5.63 -5.49
C GLN A 45 3.39 -6.12 -4.10
N LEU A 46 2.49 -5.96 -3.14
CA LEU A 46 2.63 -6.42 -1.77
C LEU A 46 1.50 -7.42 -1.50
N SER A 47 1.83 -8.55 -0.92
CA SER A 47 0.89 -9.61 -0.56
C SER A 47 0.67 -9.66 0.94
N HIS A 48 -0.26 -10.51 1.39
CA HIS A 48 -0.57 -10.70 2.80
C HIS A 48 0.68 -10.82 3.68
N GLY A 49 0.76 -9.98 4.72
CA GLY A 49 1.87 -10.00 5.68
C GLY A 49 3.00 -9.02 5.37
N ASP A 50 3.12 -8.57 4.12
CA ASP A 50 4.12 -7.58 3.73
C ASP A 50 3.90 -6.25 4.45
N ARG A 51 5.01 -5.54 4.70
CA ARG A 51 5.02 -4.24 5.37
C ARG A 51 5.63 -3.17 4.48
N ILE A 52 5.13 -1.95 4.63
CA ILE A 52 5.62 -0.79 3.91
C ILE A 52 5.55 0.48 4.76
N ALA A 53 6.67 1.20 4.80
CA ALA A 53 6.70 2.58 5.25
C ALA A 53 6.16 3.50 4.13
N LEU A 54 5.03 4.17 4.41
CA LEU A 54 4.51 5.27 3.60
C LEU A 54 4.78 6.55 4.41
N LEU A 55 6.02 7.01 4.35
CA LEU A 55 6.49 8.25 4.98
C LEU A 55 6.31 9.43 4.01
#